data_AF-A0A958EAM5-F1
#
_entry.id   AF-A0A958EAM5-F1
#
_cell.length_a   1.000
_cell.length_b   1.000
_cell.length_c   1.000
_cell.angle_alpha   90.00
_cell.angle_beta   90.00
_cell.angle_gamma   90.00
#
_symmetry.space_group_name_H-M   'P 1'
#
loop_
_entity.id
_entity.type
_entity.pdbx_description
1 polymer ?
#
loop_
_entity_poly.entity_id
_entity_poly.type
_entity_poly.pdbx_seq_one_letter_code
_entity_poly.pdbx_strand_id
1 'polypeptide(L)' 'MKEKLLEIVNIIRDNKQLARLENLNPKDDLRTDLGLDSLDLAEFTVRVESEFGVDVFSDGLVNSIDEVLFKLEK' A
#
# COMPACT_ATOMS: atom_id res chain seq x y z
N MET A 1 -0.31 10.47 -7.39
CA MET A 1 -0.81 9.13 -7.02
C MET A 1 0.26 8.37 -6.22
N LYS A 2 1.45 8.14 -6.79
CA LYS A 2 2.55 7.44 -6.11
C LYS A 2 3.01 8.10 -4.80
N GLU A 3 3.06 9.43 -4.71
CA GLU A 3 3.44 10.15 -3.48
C GLU A 3 2.45 9.91 -2.34
N LYS A 4 1.14 10.02 -2.60
CA LYS A 4 0.10 9.69 -1.61
C LYS A 4 0.12 8.22 -1.20
N LEU A 5 0.39 7.32 -2.14
CA LEU A 5 0.55 5.90 -1.82
C LEU A 5 1.75 5.68 -0.87
N LEU A 6 2.87 6.36 -1.13
CA LEU A 6 4.04 6.34 -0.25
C LEU A 6 3.70 6.90 1.14
N GLU A 7 2.94 7.99 1.22
CA GLU A 7 2.47 8.52 2.50
C GLU A 7 1.63 7.51 3.28
N ILE A 8 0.68 6.83 2.63
CA ILE A 8 -0.15 5.79 3.26
C ILE A 8 0.73 4.65 3.79
N VAL A 9 1.65 4.12 2.97
CA VAL A 9 2.59 3.08 3.39
C VAL A 9 3.43 3.54 4.57
N ASN A 10 3.94 4.78 4.53
CA ASN A 10 4.74 5.33 5.60
C ASN A 10 3.95 5.54 6.89
N ILE A 11 2.67 5.88 6.84
CA ILE A 11 1.82 5.98 8.04
C ILE A 11 1.71 4.62 8.73
N ILE A 12 1.46 3.56 7.97
CA ILE A 12 1.34 2.20 8.52
C ILE A 12 2.68 1.73 9.10
N ARG A 13 3.78 2.01 8.41
CA ARG A 13 5.13 1.74 8.89
C ARG A 13 5.46 2.51 10.18
N ASP A 14 5.06 3.78 10.27
CA ASP A 14 5.26 4.62 11.45
C ASP A 14 4.47 4.07 12.66
N ASN A 15 3.22 3.63 12.45
CA ASN A 15 2.41 2.95 13.48
C ASN A 15 3.08 1.69 14.01
N LYS A 16 3.87 1.01 13.17
CA LYS A 16 4.68 -0.17 13.54
C LYS A 16 6.08 0.15 14.04
N GLN A 17 6.45 1.43 14.16
CA GLN A 17 7.82 1.87 14.48
C GLN A 17 8.87 1.37 13.46
N LEU A 18 8.46 1.13 12.22
CA LEU A 18 9.36 0.80 11.11
C LEU A 18 9.92 2.08 10.48
N ALA A 19 11.12 1.96 9.90
CA ALA A 19 11.71 3.06 9.15
C ALA A 19 10.83 3.45 7.96
N ARG A 20 10.61 4.76 7.80
CA ARG A 20 9.93 5.31 6.63
C ARG A 20 10.74 5.04 5.36
N LEU A 21 10.03 4.83 4.27
CA LEU A 21 10.59 4.67 2.94
C LEU A 21 10.69 6.05 2.28
N GLU A 22 11.78 6.27 1.55
CA GLU A 22 11.95 7.48 0.73
C GLU A 22 11.23 7.36 -0.63
N ASN A 23 11.07 6.13 -1.12
CA ASN A 23 10.41 5.83 -2.38
C ASN A 23 9.77 4.44 -2.33
N LEU A 24 8.70 4.26 -3.12
CA LEU A 24 8.13 2.93 -3.42
C LEU A 24 8.71 2.42 -4.74
N ASN A 25 9.24 1.20 -4.75
CA ASN A 25 9.54 0.50 -5.99
C ASN A 25 8.27 -0.24 -6.45
N PRO A 26 7.86 -0.12 -7.73
CA PRO A 26 6.70 -0.88 -8.24
C PRO A 26 6.83 -2.39 -8.04
N LYS A 27 8.06 -2.92 -7.96
CA LYS A 27 8.31 -4.34 -7.72
C LYS A 27 8.36 -4.75 -6.24
N ASP A 28 8.22 -3.80 -5.31
CA ASP A 28 8.20 -4.12 -3.89
C ASP A 28 6.94 -4.93 -3.57
N ASP A 29 7.13 -6.06 -2.90
CA ASP A 29 6.06 -6.86 -2.34
C ASP A 29 5.56 -6.23 -1.03
N LEU A 30 4.24 -6.10 -0.90
CA LEU A 30 3.57 -5.50 0.24
C LEU A 30 3.93 -6.20 1.56
N ARG A 31 4.14 -7.52 1.54
CA ARG A 31 4.42 -8.31 2.74
C ARG A 31 5.92 -8.47 2.98
N THR A 32 6.69 -8.85 1.96
CA THR A 32 8.10 -9.20 2.15
C THR A 32 9.01 -7.97 2.14
N ASP A 33 8.76 -7.01 1.25
CA ASP A 33 9.62 -5.82 1.13
C ASP A 33 9.10 -4.67 2.00
N LEU A 34 7.79 -4.44 2.01
CA LEU A 34 7.18 -3.38 2.82
C LEU A 34 6.83 -3.82 4.26
N GLY A 35 6.89 -5.12 4.57
CA GLY A 35 6.67 -5.64 5.92
C GLY A 35 5.23 -5.49 6.42
N LEU A 36 4.26 -5.40 5.52
CA LEU A 36 2.85 -5.26 5.85
C LEU A 36 2.26 -6.65 6.11
N ASP A 37 1.76 -6.87 7.32
CA ASP A 37 1.04 -8.09 7.68
C ASP A 37 -0.45 -7.99 7.35
N SER A 38 -1.23 -9.03 7.62
CA SER A 38 -2.67 -9.05 7.30
C SER A 38 -3.46 -7.90 7.94
N LEU A 39 -3.04 -7.41 9.11
CA LEU A 39 -3.71 -6.29 9.78
C LEU A 39 -3.35 -4.97 9.07
N ASP A 40 -2.08 -4.82 8.72
CA ASP A 40 -1.61 -3.66 7.95
C ASP A 40 -2.25 -3.57 6.58
N LEU A 41 -2.42 -4.71 5.91
CA LEU A 41 -3.09 -4.76 4.63
C LEU A 41 -4.55 -4.33 4.76
N ALA A 42 -5.23 -4.70 5.84
CA ALA A 42 -6.59 -4.21 6.10
C ALA A 42 -6.62 -2.70 6.32
N GLU A 43 -5.68 -2.14 7.09
CA GLU A 43 -5.55 -0.69 7.26
C GLU A 43 -5.20 0.01 5.94
N PHE A 44 -4.28 -0.57 5.17
CA PHE A 44 -3.86 -0.09 3.85
C PHE A 44 -5.05 0.02 2.90
N THR A 45 -5.87 -1.04 2.80
CA THR A 45 -7.09 -1.02 1.96
C THR A 45 -8.01 0.12 2.34
N VAL A 46 -8.32 0.29 3.63
CA VAL A 46 -9.24 1.34 4.09
C VAL A 46 -8.68 2.74 3.80
N ARG A 47 -7.37 2.95 3.99
CA ARG A 47 -6.72 4.24 3.71
C ARG A 47 -6.69 4.53 2.22
N VAL A 48 -6.36 3.54 1.39
CA VAL A 48 -6.35 3.67 -0.07
C VAL A 48 -7.75 3.93 -0.60
N GLU A 49 -8.77 3.21 -0.13
CA GLU A 49 -10.17 3.43 -0.48
C GLU A 49 -10.65 4.83 -0.03
N SER A 50 -10.29 5.27 1.18
CA SER A 50 -10.66 6.60 1.65
C SER A 50 -9.97 7.73 0.87
N GLU A 51 -8.76 7.51 0.37
CA GLU A 51 -7.97 8.53 -0.34
C GLU A 51 -8.27 8.58 -1.85
N PHE A 52 -8.45 7.41 -2.47
CA PHE A 52 -8.62 7.29 -3.92
C PHE A 52 -10.03 6.86 -4.33
N GLY A 53 -10.87 6.38 -3.41
CA GLY A 53 -12.19 5.83 -3.71
C GLY A 53 -12.15 4.45 -4.36
N VAL A 54 -11.00 3.75 -4.29
CA VAL A 54 -10.76 2.47 -4.96
C VAL A 54 -10.38 1.40 -3.93
N ASP A 55 -11.15 0.31 -3.90
CA ASP A 55 -10.76 -0.90 -3.18
C ASP A 55 -9.83 -1.74 -4.05
N VAL A 56 -8.53 -1.68 -3.74
CA VAL A 56 -7.49 -2.38 -4.50
C VAL A 56 -7.51 -3.91 -4.31
N PHE A 57 -8.18 -4.44 -3.29
CA PHE A 57 -8.28 -5.89 -3.06
C PHE A 57 -9.61 -6.48 -3.55
N SER A 58 -10.51 -5.68 -4.13
CA SER A 58 -11.84 -6.13 -4.55
C SER A 58 -11.81 -7.26 -5.58
N ASP A 59 -10.92 -7.20 -6.57
CA ASP A 59 -10.81 -8.24 -7.61
C ASP A 59 -9.85 -9.39 -7.27
N GLY A 60 -9.33 -9.48 -6.04
CA GLY A 60 -8.47 -10.57 -5.60
C GLY A 60 -7.21 -10.14 -4.85
N LEU A 61 -6.25 -11.06 -4.77
CA LEU A 61 -5.00 -10.85 -4.05
C LEU A 61 -4.12 -9.85 -4.79
N VAL A 62 -3.70 -8.81 -4.08
CA VAL A 62 -2.65 -7.88 -4.52
C VAL A 62 -1.41 -8.14 -3.68
N ASN A 63 -0.26 -8.31 -4.34
CA ASN A 63 1.00 -8.62 -3.67
C ASN A 63 2.04 -7.52 -3.82
N SER A 64 2.01 -6.72 -4.88
CA SER A 64 3.05 -5.74 -5.19
C SER A 64 2.53 -4.33 -5.45
N ILE A 65 3.40 -3.34 -5.35
CA ILE A 65 3.03 -1.93 -5.55
C ILE A 65 2.58 -1.63 -6.98
N ASP A 66 3.13 -2.27 -8.00
CA ASP A 66 2.69 -2.11 -9.38
C ASP A 66 1.24 -2.57 -9.59
N GLU A 67 0.83 -3.67 -8.98
CA GLU A 67 -0.57 -4.14 -8.99
C GLU A 67 -1.51 -3.14 -8.31
N VAL A 68 -1.10 -2.56 -7.18
CA VAL A 68 -1.85 -1.48 -6.51
C VAL A 68 -1.98 -0.28 -7.44
N LEU A 69 -0.87 0.20 -8.02
CA LEU A 69 -0.86 1.35 -8.91
C LEU A 69 -1.72 1.11 -10.15
N PHE A 70 -1.63 -0.08 -10.76
CA PHE A 70 -2.43 -0.46 -11.92
C PHE A 70 -3.93 -0.38 -11.63
N LYS A 71 -4.36 -0.77 -10.42
CA LYS A 71 -5.75 -0.65 -10.00
C LYS A 71 -6.18 0.78 -9.72
N LEU A 72 -5.27 1.63 -9.23
CA LEU A 72 -5.53 3.06 -9.00
C LEU A 72 -5.60 3.87 -10.30
N GLU A 73 -4.93 3.43 -11.36
CA GLU A 73 -4.95 4.08 -12.68
C GLU A 73 -6.13 3.67 -13.57
N LYS A 74 -6.91 2.68 -13.15
CA LYS A 74 -8.02 2.11 -13.92
C LYS A 74 -9.34 2.80 -13.63
#